data_AF-A0A853BUZ4-F1
#
_entry.id   AF-A0A853BUZ4-F1
#
_cell.length_a   1.000
_cell.length_b   1.000
_cell.length_c   1.000
_cell.angle_alpha   90.00
_cell.angle_beta   90.00
_cell.angle_gamma   90.00
#
_symmetry.space_group_name_H-M   'P 1'
#
loop_
_entity.id
_entity.type
_entity.pdbx_description
1 polymer ?
#
loop_
_entity_poly.entity_id
_entity_poly.type
_entity_poly.pdbx_seq_one_letter_code
_entity_poly.pdbx_strand_id
1 'polypeptide(L)'
;MPENTAPAPPEPTHLRLALEVPRWAWGAYLRHLPLVAGVSLVPAAERFAVALWGDSLAPATHTALEVLAQSARVVLVVLLVRVLVLADAEVRAGAAAGFGPRIQAFLDRRWPSVVLQAGLLLALTAVSTVVPEWLVPLWIPASAHDLYWAVLLAAKNVTVIAFALVWVVAAVRQALAEGGRLLPGAARSGGRG
;
A
#
# COMPACT_ATOMS: atom_id res chain seq x y z
N MET A 1 -45.64 -4.29 -24.56
CA MET A 1 -44.25 -4.80 -24.61
C MET A 1 -43.72 -4.78 -23.19
N PRO A 2 -43.44 -5.94 -22.57
CA PRO A 2 -42.86 -5.97 -21.23
C PRO A 2 -41.42 -5.46 -21.27
N GLU A 3 -41.13 -4.51 -20.40
CA GLU A 3 -39.82 -3.90 -20.19
C GLU A 3 -38.87 -4.99 -19.66
N ASN A 4 -37.90 -5.38 -20.50
CA ASN A 4 -36.87 -6.36 -20.15
C ASN A 4 -35.85 -5.68 -19.23
N THR A 5 -36.20 -5.51 -17.96
CA THR A 5 -35.28 -5.07 -16.91
C THR A 5 -34.34 -6.23 -16.59
N ALA A 6 -33.21 -6.27 -17.31
CA ALA A 6 -32.11 -7.15 -16.96
C ALA A 6 -31.76 -6.97 -15.46
N PRO A 7 -31.63 -8.05 -14.68
CA PRO A 7 -31.34 -7.95 -13.27
C PRO A 7 -30.02 -7.20 -13.07
N ALA A 8 -30.03 -6.22 -12.16
CA ALA A 8 -28.83 -5.48 -11.80
C ALA A 8 -27.72 -6.48 -11.39
N PRO A 9 -26.46 -6.26 -11.82
CA PRO A 9 -25.37 -7.14 -11.45
C PRO A 9 -25.26 -7.24 -9.93
N PRO A 10 -24.98 -8.44 -9.38
CA PRO A 10 -24.91 -8.65 -7.95
C PRO A 10 -23.85 -7.73 -7.34
N GLU A 11 -24.21 -7.04 -6.25
CA GLU A 11 -23.26 -6.18 -5.54
C GLU A 11 -22.02 -7.00 -5.11
N PRO A 12 -20.80 -6.49 -5.34
CA PRO A 12 -19.61 -7.14 -4.85
C PRO A 12 -19.66 -7.28 -3.33
N THR A 13 -19.56 -8.51 -2.83
CA THR A 13 -19.52 -8.78 -1.39
C THR A 13 -18.31 -8.07 -0.77
N HIS A 14 -18.44 -7.54 0.46
CA HIS A 14 -17.34 -6.87 1.17
C HIS A 14 -16.04 -7.69 1.21
N LEU A 15 -16.13 -9.01 1.31
CA LEU A 15 -14.98 -9.91 1.25
C LEU A 15 -14.25 -9.88 -0.10
N ARG A 16 -15.00 -9.82 -1.21
CA ARG A 16 -14.41 -9.75 -2.56
C ARG A 16 -13.64 -8.44 -2.75
N LEU A 17 -14.22 -7.32 -2.31
CA LEU A 17 -13.55 -6.02 -2.33
C LEU A 17 -12.31 -6.00 -1.42
N ALA A 18 -12.38 -6.65 -0.25
CA ALA A 18 -11.25 -6.74 0.66
C ALA A 18 -10.08 -7.55 0.08
N LEU A 19 -10.36 -8.61 -0.68
CA LEU A 19 -9.33 -9.45 -1.33
C LEU A 19 -8.83 -8.90 -2.67
N GLU A 20 -9.56 -7.99 -3.29
CA GLU A 20 -9.14 -7.33 -4.52
C GLU A 20 -7.90 -6.45 -4.30
N VAL A 21 -7.88 -5.69 -3.20
CA VAL A 21 -6.76 -4.80 -2.84
C VAL A 21 -5.43 -5.55 -2.70
N PRO A 22 -5.29 -6.63 -1.90
CA PRO A 22 -4.03 -7.39 -1.81
C PRO A 22 -3.57 -7.94 -3.16
N ARG A 23 -4.50 -8.51 -3.94
CA ARG A 23 -4.17 -9.10 -5.24
C ARG A 23 -3.69 -8.05 -6.22
N TRP A 24 -4.38 -6.92 -6.26
CA TRP A 24 -4.01 -5.79 -7.11
C TRP A 24 -2.68 -5.19 -6.65
N ALA A 25 -2.49 -4.97 -5.35
CA ALA A 25 -1.26 -4.45 -4.77
C ALA A 25 -0.06 -5.36 -5.10
N TRP A 26 -0.25 -6.68 -5.04
CA TRP A 26 0.77 -7.66 -5.44
C TRP A 26 1.16 -7.52 -6.91
N GLY A 27 0.18 -7.48 -7.80
CA GLY A 27 0.44 -7.26 -9.23
C GLY A 27 1.12 -5.91 -9.51
N ALA A 28 0.72 -4.84 -8.80
CA ALA A 28 1.31 -3.51 -8.92
C ALA A 28 2.74 -3.47 -8.39
N TYR A 29 3.02 -4.11 -7.25
CA TYR A 29 4.34 -4.22 -6.65
C TYR A 29 5.32 -4.92 -7.59
N LEU A 30 4.93 -6.07 -8.15
CA LEU A 30 5.78 -6.81 -9.10
C LEU A 30 6.01 -6.03 -10.40
N ARG A 31 5.00 -5.33 -10.91
CA ARG A 31 5.12 -4.53 -12.14
C ARG A 31 6.03 -3.31 -11.97
N HIS A 32 6.03 -2.71 -10.78
CA HIS A 32 6.82 -1.51 -10.46
C HIS A 32 8.00 -1.83 -9.56
N LEU A 33 8.45 -3.09 -9.53
CA LEU A 33 9.54 -3.56 -8.67
C LEU A 33 10.78 -2.68 -8.78
N PRO A 34 11.26 -2.25 -9.97
CA PRO A 34 12.45 -1.40 -10.05
C PRO A 34 12.28 -0.05 -9.35
N LEU A 35 11.09 0.56 -9.45
CA LEU A 35 10.77 1.82 -8.79
C LEU A 35 10.64 1.63 -7.28
N VAL A 36 9.87 0.63 -6.88
CA VAL A 36 9.57 0.36 -5.47
C VAL A 36 10.83 -0.07 -4.73
N ALA A 37 11.56 -1.05 -5.25
CA ALA A 37 12.82 -1.50 -4.68
C ALA A 37 13.88 -0.41 -4.74
N GLY A 38 14.02 0.31 -5.86
CA GLY A 38 15.01 1.37 -6.02
C GLY A 38 14.88 2.48 -4.97
N VAL A 39 13.68 2.98 -4.73
CA VAL A 39 13.46 4.01 -3.69
C VAL A 39 13.54 3.41 -2.29
N SER A 40 13.06 2.18 -2.09
CA SER A 40 13.08 1.51 -0.78
C SER A 40 14.47 1.03 -0.35
N LEU A 41 15.44 0.98 -1.26
CA LEU A 41 16.84 0.71 -0.92
C LEU A 41 17.44 1.83 -0.06
N VAL A 42 16.97 3.06 -0.17
CA VAL A 42 17.45 4.18 0.67
C VAL A 42 17.18 3.93 2.15
N PRO A 43 15.92 3.73 2.62
CA PRO A 43 15.66 3.40 4.02
C PRO A 43 16.21 2.01 4.42
N ALA A 44 16.36 1.08 3.48
CA ALA A 44 17.00 -0.21 3.78
C ALA A 44 18.49 -0.06 4.10
N ALA A 45 19.22 0.73 3.31
CA ALA A 45 20.62 1.04 3.52
C ALA A 45 20.83 1.85 4.81
N GLU A 46 19.94 2.81 5.09
CA GLU A 46 19.91 3.52 6.37
C GLU A 46 19.77 2.54 7.54
N ARG A 47 18.75 1.68 7.52
CA ARG A 47 18.53 0.72 8.61
C ARG A 47 19.66 -0.28 8.78
N PHE A 48 20.25 -0.73 7.67
CA PHE A 48 21.44 -1.58 7.71
C PHE A 48 22.62 -0.85 8.37
N ALA A 49 22.86 0.40 7.98
CA ALA A 49 23.96 1.19 8.51
C ALA A 49 23.79 1.51 10.00
N VAL A 50 22.58 1.91 10.41
CA VAL A 50 22.27 2.17 11.82
C VAL A 50 22.39 0.88 12.65
N ALA A 51 21.98 -0.27 12.12
CA ALA A 51 22.11 -1.55 12.82
C ALA A 51 23.57 -1.97 13.05
N LEU A 52 24.48 -1.67 12.12
CA LEU A 52 25.90 -2.06 12.24
C LEU A 52 26.76 -1.02 12.97
N TRP A 53 26.46 0.28 12.81
CA TRP A 53 27.33 1.37 13.26
C TRP A 53 26.66 2.35 14.21
N GLY A 54 25.41 2.11 14.61
CA GLY A 54 24.59 3.06 15.37
C GLY A 54 25.29 3.71 16.56
N ASP A 55 25.98 2.91 17.38
CA ASP A 55 26.68 3.40 18.59
C ASP A 55 27.89 4.31 18.28
N SER A 56 28.42 4.24 17.06
CA SER A 56 29.55 5.04 16.60
C SER A 56 29.14 6.31 15.84
N LEU A 57 27.86 6.44 15.48
CA LEU A 57 27.36 7.59 14.74
C LEU A 57 27.12 8.77 15.67
N ALA A 58 27.52 9.97 15.23
CA ALA A 58 27.14 11.18 15.92
C ALA A 58 25.61 11.36 15.89
N PRO A 59 24.98 11.93 16.93
CA PRO A 59 23.52 12.12 16.97
C PRO A 59 22.97 12.86 15.75
N ALA A 60 23.69 13.86 15.25
CA ALA A 60 23.30 14.61 14.04
C ALA A 60 23.25 13.71 12.79
N THR A 61 24.16 12.75 12.66
CA THR A 61 24.19 11.79 11.54
C THR A 61 23.01 10.84 11.62
N HIS A 62 22.67 10.36 12.82
CA HIS A 62 21.49 9.53 13.03
C HIS A 62 20.20 10.25 12.58
N THR A 63 20.00 11.49 13.06
CA THR A 63 18.84 12.31 12.65
C THR A 63 18.80 12.55 11.14
N ALA A 64 19.95 12.85 10.51
CA ALA A 64 20.00 13.06 9.08
C ALA A 64 19.60 11.81 8.27
N LEU A 65 20.04 10.63 8.71
CA LEU A 65 19.68 9.35 8.11
C LEU A 65 18.18 9.06 8.26
N GLU A 66 17.59 9.32 9.44
CA GLU A 66 16.16 9.18 9.66
C GLU A 66 15.33 10.09 8.74
N VAL A 67 15.73 11.35 8.61
CA VAL A 67 15.08 12.32 7.72
C VAL A 67 15.19 11.88 6.26
N LEU A 68 16.34 11.36 5.85
CA LEU A 68 16.55 10.83 4.50
C LEU A 68 15.64 9.61 4.22
N ALA A 69 15.62 8.64 5.13
CA ALA A 69 14.75 7.47 5.05
C ALA A 69 13.27 7.88 4.97
N GLN A 70 12.83 8.83 5.79
CA GLN A 70 11.45 9.31 5.79
C GLN A 70 11.11 10.05 4.49
N SER A 71 12.03 10.89 4.00
CA SER A 71 11.88 11.59 2.71
C SER A 71 11.76 10.61 1.55
N ALA A 72 12.55 9.54 1.54
CA ALA A 72 12.47 8.49 0.54
C ALA A 72 11.10 7.79 0.55
N ARG A 73 10.52 7.52 1.72
CA ARG A 73 9.15 6.96 1.83
C ARG A 73 8.11 7.91 1.28
N VAL A 74 8.20 9.21 1.58
CA VAL A 74 7.30 10.22 1.03
C VAL A 74 7.41 10.28 -0.49
N VAL A 75 8.63 10.28 -1.04
CA VAL A 75 8.88 10.24 -2.48
C VAL A 75 8.25 8.98 -3.10
N LEU A 76 8.45 7.81 -2.49
CA LEU A 76 7.84 6.56 -2.96
C LEU A 76 6.31 6.66 -3.00
N VAL A 77 5.68 7.15 -1.94
CA VAL A 77 4.21 7.33 -1.90
C VAL A 77 3.75 8.28 -3.00
N VAL A 78 4.43 9.41 -3.19
CA VAL A 78 4.09 10.39 -4.24
C VAL A 78 4.20 9.76 -5.63
N LEU A 79 5.27 9.00 -5.90
CA LEU A 79 5.45 8.30 -7.17
C LEU A 79 4.36 7.25 -7.38
N LEU A 80 4.07 6.45 -6.36
CA LEU A 80 2.99 5.45 -6.42
C LEU A 80 1.64 6.11 -6.67
N VAL A 81 1.28 7.18 -5.97
CA VAL A 81 0.03 7.91 -6.22
C VAL A 81 -0.03 8.43 -7.66
N ARG A 82 1.06 9.02 -8.16
CA ARG A 82 1.12 9.50 -9.55
C ARG A 82 0.90 8.40 -10.57
N VAL A 83 1.59 7.27 -10.43
CA VAL A 83 1.55 6.18 -11.41
C VAL A 83 0.31 5.29 -11.26
N LEU A 84 -0.15 5.06 -10.04
CA LEU A 84 -1.19 4.07 -9.73
C LEU A 84 -2.59 4.67 -9.55
N VAL A 85 -2.68 5.95 -9.18
CA VAL A 85 -3.96 6.61 -8.89
C VAL A 85 -4.27 7.67 -9.93
N LEU A 86 -3.36 8.61 -10.15
CA LEU A 86 -3.62 9.75 -11.05
C LEU A 86 -3.64 9.35 -12.52
N ALA A 87 -2.90 8.31 -12.91
CA ALA A 87 -2.92 7.76 -14.26
C ALA A 87 -4.07 6.77 -14.51
N ASP A 88 -4.82 6.37 -13.47
CA ASP A 88 -5.87 5.35 -13.58
C ASP A 88 -7.15 5.92 -14.21
N ALA A 89 -7.64 5.26 -15.27
CA ALA A 89 -8.81 5.71 -16.02
C ALA A 89 -10.11 5.65 -15.21
N GLU A 90 -10.29 4.65 -14.34
CA GLU A 90 -11.47 4.52 -13.49
C GLU A 90 -11.50 5.62 -12.43
N VAL A 91 -10.34 5.94 -11.87
CA VAL A 91 -10.20 7.06 -10.93
C VAL A 91 -10.52 8.37 -11.66
N ARG A 92 -9.99 8.59 -12.86
CA ARG A 92 -10.23 9.80 -13.66
C ARG A 92 -11.68 9.96 -14.11
N ALA A 93 -12.39 8.88 -14.42
CA ALA A 93 -13.81 8.94 -14.82
C ALA A 93 -14.70 9.63 -13.78
N GLY A 94 -14.38 9.48 -12.48
CA GLY A 94 -15.08 10.14 -11.38
C GLY A 94 -14.48 11.46 -10.91
N ALA A 95 -13.50 12.04 -11.62
CA ALA A 95 -12.73 13.19 -11.11
C ALA A 95 -13.58 14.44 -10.83
N ALA A 96 -14.68 14.64 -11.58
CA ALA A 96 -15.58 15.78 -11.42
C ALA A 96 -16.24 15.87 -10.03
N ALA A 97 -16.38 14.73 -9.32
CA ALA A 97 -16.97 14.69 -7.99
C ALA A 97 -16.00 15.08 -6.85
N GLY A 98 -14.72 15.31 -7.16
CA GLY A 98 -13.66 15.54 -6.17
C GLY A 98 -13.30 14.27 -5.37
N PHE A 99 -12.16 14.29 -4.67
CA PHE A 99 -11.69 13.12 -3.92
C PHE A 99 -12.45 12.88 -2.61
N GLY A 100 -12.73 13.95 -1.85
CA GLY A 100 -13.39 13.86 -0.54
C GLY A 100 -14.75 13.15 -0.59
N PRO A 101 -15.70 13.62 -1.42
CA PRO A 101 -17.03 13.00 -1.52
C PRO A 101 -16.99 11.53 -1.94
N ARG A 102 -16.02 11.13 -2.77
CA ARG A 102 -15.85 9.74 -3.22
C ARG A 102 -15.37 8.86 -2.09
N ILE A 103 -14.34 9.28 -1.37
CA ILE A 103 -13.82 8.55 -0.20
C ILE A 103 -14.92 8.41 0.84
N GLN A 104 -15.66 9.49 1.12
CA GLN A 104 -16.76 9.47 2.07
C GLN A 104 -17.87 8.49 1.63
N ALA A 105 -18.33 8.56 0.38
CA ALA A 105 -19.33 7.64 -0.15
C ALA A 105 -18.89 6.17 -0.08
N PHE A 106 -17.60 5.90 -0.30
CA PHE A 106 -17.04 4.56 -0.13
C PHE A 106 -17.04 4.13 1.32
N LEU A 107 -16.62 4.98 2.26
CA LEU A 107 -16.62 4.65 3.69
C LEU A 107 -18.05 4.40 4.19
N ASP A 108 -18.99 5.28 3.87
CA ASP A 108 -20.39 5.17 4.32
C ASP A 108 -21.04 3.86 3.90
N ARG A 109 -20.68 3.32 2.72
CA ARG A 109 -21.31 2.12 2.15
C ARG A 109 -20.46 0.85 2.24
N ARG A 110 -19.13 0.97 2.37
CA ARG A 110 -18.17 -0.15 2.26
C ARG A 110 -17.13 -0.18 3.37
N TRP A 111 -17.34 0.51 4.50
CA TRP A 111 -16.43 0.47 5.66
C TRP A 111 -16.01 -0.95 6.12
N PRO A 112 -16.83 -2.03 6.04
CA PRO A 112 -16.37 -3.35 6.46
C PRO A 112 -15.20 -3.86 5.60
N SER A 113 -15.15 -3.47 4.32
CA SER A 113 -14.02 -3.80 3.43
C SER A 113 -12.73 -3.14 3.92
N VAL A 114 -12.79 -1.91 4.43
CA VAL A 114 -11.62 -1.21 4.97
C VAL A 114 -11.09 -1.91 6.20
N VAL A 115 -11.98 -2.32 7.11
CA VAL A 115 -11.59 -3.06 8.33
C VAL A 115 -10.96 -4.41 7.96
N LEU A 116 -11.54 -5.14 7.01
CA LEU A 116 -10.96 -6.40 6.53
C LEU A 116 -9.59 -6.19 5.87
N GLN A 117 -9.42 -5.15 5.05
CA GLN A 117 -8.13 -4.82 4.43
C GLN A 117 -7.08 -4.45 5.46
N ALA A 118 -7.44 -3.65 6.47
CA ALA A 118 -6.57 -3.31 7.58
C ALA A 118 -6.18 -4.56 8.38
N GLY A 119 -7.14 -5.43 8.68
CA GLY A 119 -6.90 -6.72 9.35
C GLY A 119 -5.96 -7.63 8.56
N LEU A 120 -6.12 -7.73 7.24
CA LEU A 120 -5.23 -8.50 6.37
C LEU A 120 -3.81 -7.91 6.33
N LEU A 121 -3.67 -6.59 6.27
CA LEU A 121 -2.37 -5.93 6.29
C LEU A 121 -1.66 -6.12 7.64
N LEU A 122 -2.41 -6.05 8.74
CA LEU A 122 -1.91 -6.34 10.09
C LEU A 122 -1.46 -7.80 10.20
N ALA A 123 -2.27 -8.74 9.71
CA ALA A 123 -1.91 -10.16 9.70
C ALA A 123 -0.63 -10.42 8.89
N LEU A 124 -0.52 -9.84 7.69
CA LEU A 124 0.70 -9.93 6.88
C LEU A 124 1.92 -9.38 7.60
N THR A 125 1.78 -8.21 8.22
CA THR A 125 2.87 -7.55 8.96
C THR A 125 3.27 -8.38 10.17
N ALA A 126 2.29 -8.93 10.90
CA ALA A 126 2.53 -9.80 12.05
C ALA A 126 3.29 -11.06 11.63
N VAL A 127 2.85 -11.75 10.56
CA VAL A 127 3.56 -12.93 10.03
C VAL A 127 4.97 -12.57 9.59
N SER A 128 5.15 -11.45 8.89
CA SER A 128 6.45 -10.99 8.40
C SER A 128 7.39 -10.50 9.51
N THR A 129 6.88 -10.34 10.73
CA THR A 129 7.66 -9.96 11.91
C THR A 129 7.92 -11.15 12.81
N VAL A 130 6.88 -11.88 13.21
CA VAL A 130 6.99 -13.01 14.13
C VAL A 130 7.85 -14.11 13.55
N VAL A 131 7.64 -14.50 12.29
CA VAL A 131 8.37 -15.64 11.70
C VAL A 131 9.87 -15.35 11.63
N PRO A 132 10.34 -14.24 11.03
CA PRO A 132 11.76 -13.96 11.02
C PRO A 132 12.32 -13.75 12.41
N GLU A 133 11.68 -12.95 13.27
CA GLU A 133 12.30 -12.54 14.53
C GLU A 133 12.33 -13.65 15.60
N TRP A 134 11.39 -14.60 15.56
CA TRP A 134 11.29 -15.62 16.60
C TRP A 134 11.80 -16.97 16.16
N LEU A 135 11.57 -17.34 14.89
CA LEU A 135 11.93 -18.67 14.41
C LEU A 135 13.34 -18.68 13.86
N VAL A 136 13.69 -17.72 13.00
CA VAL A 136 14.96 -17.79 12.25
C VAL A 136 16.21 -17.72 13.14
N PRO A 137 16.29 -16.87 14.19
CA PRO A 137 17.44 -16.84 15.09
C PRO A 137 17.78 -18.16 15.77
N LEU A 138 16.82 -19.07 15.92
CA LEU A 138 17.04 -20.40 16.51
C LEU A 138 18.03 -21.25 15.71
N TRP A 139 18.24 -20.92 14.43
CA TRP A 139 19.14 -21.64 13.53
C TRP A 139 20.39 -20.82 13.14
N ILE A 140 20.56 -19.62 13.69
CA ILE A 140 21.69 -18.73 13.37
C ILE A 140 22.73 -18.78 14.50
N PRO A 141 24.01 -19.03 14.20
CA PRO A 141 25.09 -18.92 15.18
C PRO A 141 25.17 -17.53 15.81
N ALA A 142 25.52 -17.44 17.10
CA ALA A 142 25.60 -16.17 17.83
C ALA A 142 26.51 -15.13 17.14
N SER A 143 27.60 -15.57 16.49
CA SER A 143 28.52 -14.70 15.75
C SER A 143 27.90 -14.03 14.52
N ALA A 144 26.74 -14.48 14.06
CA ALA A 144 26.04 -13.95 12.89
C ALA A 144 24.76 -13.18 13.25
N HIS A 145 24.44 -13.01 14.54
CA HIS A 145 23.20 -12.36 14.98
C HIS A 145 23.11 -10.90 14.51
N ASP A 146 24.15 -10.10 14.69
CA ASP A 146 24.13 -8.68 14.32
C ASP A 146 23.93 -8.49 12.81
N LEU A 147 24.65 -9.29 12.00
CA LEU A 147 24.50 -9.27 10.55
C LEU A 147 23.11 -9.75 10.14
N TYR A 148 22.59 -10.80 10.77
CA TYR A 148 21.23 -11.29 10.53
C TYR A 148 20.19 -10.20 10.79
N TRP A 149 20.27 -9.51 11.92
CA TRP A 149 19.35 -8.43 12.27
C TRP A 149 19.45 -7.25 11.31
N ALA A 150 20.66 -6.83 10.93
CA ALA A 150 20.88 -5.77 9.96
C ALA A 150 20.26 -6.11 8.60
N VAL A 151 20.50 -7.33 8.09
CA VAL A 151 19.93 -7.82 6.83
C VAL A 151 18.42 -7.95 6.92
N LEU A 152 17.87 -8.47 8.02
CA LEU A 152 16.44 -8.61 8.22
C LEU A 152 15.75 -7.24 8.18
N LEU A 153 16.27 -6.25 8.90
CA LEU A 153 15.72 -4.88 8.91
C LEU A 153 15.77 -4.25 7.52
N ALA A 154 16.87 -4.42 6.80
CA ALA A 154 17.01 -3.95 5.43
C ALA A 154 15.99 -4.62 4.50
N ALA A 155 15.89 -5.96 4.55
CA ALA A 155 14.96 -6.74 3.74
C ALA A 155 13.50 -6.35 4.00
N LYS A 156 13.11 -6.14 5.26
CA LYS A 156 11.75 -5.69 5.63
C LYS A 156 11.41 -4.32 5.02
N ASN A 157 12.38 -3.42 4.90
CA ASN A 157 12.14 -2.11 4.27
C ASN A 157 11.84 -2.23 2.76
N VAL A 158 12.56 -3.09 2.04
CA VAL A 158 12.38 -3.29 0.60
C VAL A 158 11.15 -4.15 0.26
N THR A 159 10.76 -5.04 1.18
CA THR A 159 9.66 -5.99 0.97
C THR A 159 8.40 -5.56 1.70
N VAL A 160 8.32 -5.79 3.01
CA VAL A 160 7.12 -5.62 3.83
C VAL A 160 6.63 -4.17 3.84
N ILE A 161 7.51 -3.22 4.16
CA ILE A 161 7.14 -1.80 4.26
C ILE A 161 6.78 -1.26 2.87
N ALA A 162 7.60 -1.53 1.87
CA ALA A 162 7.35 -1.10 0.50
C ALA A 162 6.01 -1.67 -0.03
N PHE A 163 5.74 -2.94 0.22
CA PHE A 163 4.48 -3.58 -0.15
C PHE A 163 3.29 -2.99 0.60
N ALA A 164 3.43 -2.72 1.90
CA ALA A 164 2.40 -2.05 2.69
C ALA A 164 2.05 -0.66 2.13
N LEU A 165 3.04 0.11 1.66
CA LEU A 165 2.80 1.39 1.00
C LEU A 165 2.02 1.22 -0.32
N VAL A 166 2.38 0.24 -1.15
CA VAL A 166 1.63 -0.09 -2.37
C VAL A 166 0.19 -0.51 -2.03
N TRP A 167 0.00 -1.31 -0.97
CA TRP A 167 -1.31 -1.72 -0.49
C TRP A 167 -2.17 -0.53 -0.09
N VAL A 168 -1.64 0.41 0.70
CA VAL A 168 -2.37 1.62 1.11
C VAL A 168 -2.78 2.44 -0.11
N VAL A 169 -1.88 2.60 -1.10
CA VAL A 169 -2.22 3.30 -2.35
C VAL A 169 -3.31 2.54 -3.13
N ALA A 170 -3.26 1.21 -3.16
CA ALA A 170 -4.29 0.39 -3.79
C ALA A 170 -5.66 0.53 -3.10
N ALA A 171 -5.68 0.60 -1.76
CA ALA A 171 -6.90 0.84 -0.99
C ALA A 171 -7.50 2.22 -1.30
N VAL A 172 -6.66 3.27 -1.33
CA VAL A 172 -7.10 4.62 -1.73
C VAL A 172 -7.63 4.63 -3.16
N ARG A 173 -6.94 3.97 -4.09
CA ARG A 173 -7.38 3.81 -5.48
C ARG A 173 -8.77 3.17 -5.55
N GLN A 174 -8.99 2.07 -4.82
CA GLN A 174 -10.30 1.39 -4.76
C GLN A 174 -11.37 2.31 -4.18
N ALA A 175 -11.08 3.00 -3.07
CA ALA A 175 -12.02 3.93 -2.45
C ALA A 175 -12.44 5.06 -3.41
N LEU A 176 -11.48 5.60 -4.17
CA LEU A 176 -11.77 6.59 -5.19
C LEU A 176 -12.59 6.00 -6.33
N ALA A 177 -12.15 4.91 -6.95
CA ALA A 177 -12.82 4.29 -8.10
C ALA A 177 -14.27 3.91 -7.75
N GLU A 178 -14.46 3.17 -6.66
CA GLU A 178 -15.77 2.68 -6.24
C GLU A 178 -16.64 3.80 -5.64
N GLY A 179 -16.06 4.70 -4.84
CA GLY A 179 -16.76 5.88 -4.32
C GLY A 179 -17.31 6.78 -5.43
N GLY A 180 -16.60 6.89 -6.55
CA GLY A 180 -17.08 7.61 -7.74
C GLY A 180 -18.31 6.96 -8.38
N ARG A 181 -18.40 5.62 -8.38
CA ARG A 181 -19.55 4.86 -8.89
C ARG A 181 -20.77 4.98 -7.98
N LEU A 182 -20.56 5.16 -6.68
CA LEU A 182 -21.64 5.27 -5.69
C LEU A 182 -22.31 6.65 -5.66
N LEU A 183 -21.69 7.67 -6.25
CA LEU A 183 -22.24 9.03 -6.26
C LEU A 183 -23.31 9.24 -7.35
N PRO A 184 -24.46 9.88 -7.05
CA PRO A 184 -25.60 10.04 -7.97
C PRO A 184 -25.40 10.81 -9.30
N GLY A 185 -24.17 11.16 -9.69
CA GLY A 185 -23.87 11.97 -10.88
C GLY A 185 -23.13 11.25 -12.01
N ALA A 186 -22.52 10.08 -11.76
CA ALA A 186 -21.63 9.42 -12.72
C ALA A 186 -22.36 8.90 -13.98
N ALA A 187 -23.67 8.61 -13.89
CA ALA A 187 -24.47 8.09 -15.00
C ALA A 187 -24.98 9.18 -15.98
N ARG A 188 -24.91 10.48 -15.64
CA ARG A 188 -25.57 11.54 -16.43
C ARG A 188 -24.65 12.32 -17.38
N SER A 189 -23.33 12.16 -17.30
CA SER A 189 -22.37 12.90 -18.12
C SER A 189 -21.97 12.20 -19.43
N GLY A 190 -22.34 10.93 -19.64
CA GLY A 190 -22.06 10.20 -20.89
C GLY A 190 -23.11 10.37 -22.00
N GLY A 191 -24.13 11.22 -21.80
CA GLY A 191 -25.31 11.29 -22.66
C GLY A 191 -25.58 12.63 -23.34
N ARG A 192 -24.62 13.57 -23.39
CA ARG A 192 -24.81 14.83 -24.12
C ARG A 192 -23.53 15.28 -24.82
N GLY A 193 -23.59 15.35 -26.14
CA GLY A 193 -22.67 16.13 -26.99
C GLY A 193 -21.89 15.28 -27.97
#